data_AF-A0A9D8HAC8-F1
#
_entry.id   AF-A0A9D8HAC8-F1
#
_cell.length_a   1.000
_cell.length_b   1.000
_cell.length_c   1.000
_cell.angle_alpha   90.00
_cell.angle_beta   90.00
_cell.angle_gamma   90.00
#
_symmetry.space_group_name_H-M   'P 1'
#
loop_
_entity.id
_entity.type
_entity.pdbx_description
1 polymer ?
#
loop_
_entity_poly.entity_id
_entity_poly.type
_entity_poly.pdbx_seq_one_letter_code
_entity_poly.pdbx_strand_id
1 'polypeptide(L)'
;VADETQRTARDGVFTPPAVDDGFARCQLRVNLRNTKGIAQLLSNTYAHRAGRPRPGALASLAIEHRRVADRIEAAEVARAELAALDEAGVAASQTAVLTTSASWRDHLHETIRLRRWETPGTGVLCESVHRVKGLEFDTVVLVADGTMSTESLEPLLLIGVSRAVSRLIVVSDDRVASMLGLLDEN
;
A
#
# COMPACT_ATOMS: atom_id res chain seq x y z
N VAL A 1 14.91 7.47 13.44
CA VAL A 1 15.02 8.41 12.30
C VAL A 1 14.34 7.75 11.10
N ALA A 2 13.43 8.46 10.43
CA ALA A 2 12.54 7.92 9.40
C ALA A 2 13.23 7.84 8.03
N ASP A 3 12.73 6.96 7.16
CA ASP A 3 13.19 6.81 5.79
C ASP A 3 12.82 8.05 4.96
N GLU A 4 13.82 8.70 4.35
CA GLU A 4 13.67 9.88 3.49
C GLU A 4 12.80 9.57 2.26
N THR A 5 12.74 8.31 1.84
CA THR A 5 12.00 7.85 0.66
C THR A 5 10.50 7.74 0.91
N GLN A 6 10.10 7.78 2.18
CA GLN A 6 8.70 7.83 2.60
C GLN A 6 8.29 9.24 3.04
N ARG A 7 9.03 10.30 2.65
CA ARG A 7 8.63 11.68 2.97
C ARG A 7 7.30 12.02 2.32
N THR A 8 6.37 12.51 3.13
CA THR A 8 5.02 12.92 2.72
C THR A 8 4.71 14.38 3.03
N ALA A 9 5.61 15.08 3.75
CA ALA A 9 5.44 16.48 4.09
C ALA A 9 6.08 17.38 3.03
N ARG A 10 5.40 18.48 2.67
CA ARG A 10 6.00 19.58 1.89
C ARG A 10 7.20 20.16 2.67
N ASP A 11 8.22 20.55 1.92
CA ASP A 11 9.52 21.02 2.42
C ASP A 11 9.46 21.96 3.63
N GLY A 12 10.38 21.76 4.58
CA GLY A 12 10.80 22.82 5.52
C GLY A 12 10.83 22.52 7.03
N VAL A 13 10.24 21.43 7.53
CA VAL A 13 10.05 21.29 9.00
C VAL A 13 11.16 20.50 9.72
N PHE A 14 11.87 19.62 9.02
CA PHE A 14 12.98 18.87 9.62
C PHE A 14 13.94 18.35 8.55
N THR A 15 15.16 18.86 8.54
CA THR A 15 16.27 18.26 7.77
C THR A 15 17.01 17.31 8.71
N PRO A 16 17.06 16.00 8.43
CA PRO A 16 17.86 15.09 9.24
C PRO A 16 19.32 15.53 9.20
N PRO A 17 20.06 15.47 10.32
CA PRO A 17 21.46 15.86 10.36
C PRO A 17 22.28 15.00 9.37
N ALA A 18 23.21 15.65 8.67
CA ALA A 18 24.07 15.00 7.70
C ALA A 18 25.15 14.17 8.41
N VAL A 19 25.78 13.25 7.67
CA VAL A 19 26.95 12.50 8.20
C VAL A 19 28.08 13.46 8.58
N ASP A 20 28.20 14.56 7.83
CA ASP A 20 29.19 15.62 8.03
C ASP A 20 28.96 16.45 9.31
N ASP A 21 27.76 16.36 9.92
CA ASP A 21 27.45 16.99 11.22
C ASP A 21 27.94 16.13 12.41
N GLY A 22 28.74 15.08 12.15
CA GLY A 22 29.23 14.14 13.17
C GLY A 22 28.24 13.03 13.52
N PHE A 23 27.18 12.84 12.73
CA PHE A 23 26.18 11.80 12.94
C PHE A 23 26.46 10.54 12.11
N ALA A 24 26.18 9.36 12.66
CA ALA A 24 26.28 8.11 11.92
C ALA A 24 24.93 7.74 11.28
N ARG A 25 24.91 7.51 9.95
CA ARG A 25 23.72 7.01 9.23
C ARG A 25 23.67 5.49 9.28
N CYS A 26 22.81 4.95 10.15
CA CYS A 26 22.53 3.51 10.21
C CYS A 26 21.31 3.16 9.33
N GLN A 27 21.53 2.49 8.20
CA GLN A 27 20.45 2.03 7.33
C GLN A 27 19.98 0.63 7.75
N LEU A 28 18.69 0.49 8.07
CA LEU A 28 18.07 -0.81 8.29
C LEU A 28 17.83 -1.48 6.94
N ARG A 29 18.51 -2.59 6.67
CA ARG A 29 18.50 -3.26 5.36
C ARG A 29 17.51 -4.43 5.25
N VAL A 30 16.86 -4.80 6.35
CA VAL A 30 16.00 -5.99 6.44
C VAL A 30 14.58 -5.59 6.83
N ASN A 31 13.61 -6.05 6.05
CA ASN A 31 12.19 -5.92 6.33
C ASN A 31 11.74 -7.11 7.21
N LEU A 32 11.20 -6.78 8.39
CA LEU A 32 10.68 -7.75 9.37
C LEU A 32 9.14 -7.71 9.49
N ARG A 33 8.48 -6.84 8.71
CA ARG A 33 7.06 -6.50 8.88
C ARG A 33 6.16 -7.23 7.90
N ASN A 34 6.58 -7.32 6.64
CA ASN A 34 5.77 -7.91 5.58
C ASN A 34 6.27 -9.33 5.25
N THR A 35 5.40 -10.13 4.62
CA THR A 35 5.76 -11.44 4.08
C THR A 35 6.82 -11.34 2.99
N LYS A 36 7.46 -12.47 2.68
CA LYS A 36 8.58 -12.51 1.72
C LYS A 36 8.18 -11.93 0.37
N GLY A 37 6.99 -12.25 -0.14
CA GLY A 37 6.50 -11.76 -1.43
C GLY A 37 6.38 -10.24 -1.47
N ILE A 38 5.71 -9.64 -0.48
CA ILE A 38 5.50 -8.20 -0.40
C ILE A 38 6.83 -7.46 -0.20
N ALA A 39 7.70 -7.97 0.68
CA ALA A 39 9.03 -7.42 0.86
C ALA A 39 9.89 -7.53 -0.42
N GLN A 40 9.72 -8.58 -1.21
CA GLN A 40 10.43 -8.77 -2.47
C GLN A 40 9.92 -7.80 -3.55
N LEU A 41 8.60 -7.64 -3.67
CA LEU A 41 7.98 -6.65 -4.55
C LEU A 41 8.54 -5.26 -4.24
N LEU A 42 8.46 -4.84 -2.97
CA LEU A 42 9.00 -3.55 -2.53
C LEU A 42 10.50 -3.40 -2.84
N SER A 43 11.30 -4.44 -2.58
CA SER A 43 12.74 -4.41 -2.84
C SER A 43 13.08 -4.40 -4.33
N ASN A 44 12.28 -5.01 -5.19
CA ASN A 44 12.50 -5.04 -6.63
C ASN A 44 12.10 -3.71 -7.26
N THR A 45 10.92 -3.20 -6.90
CA THR A 45 10.36 -1.98 -7.48
C THR A 45 11.08 -0.73 -6.97
N TYR A 46 11.42 -0.68 -5.68
CA TYR A 46 11.91 0.54 -5.04
C TYR A 46 13.36 0.43 -4.52
N ALA A 47 14.06 -0.66 -4.83
CA ALA A 47 15.49 -0.86 -4.54
C ALA A 47 15.91 -0.40 -3.12
N HIS A 48 16.85 0.56 -3.02
CA HIS A 48 17.41 1.07 -1.76
C HIS A 48 16.39 1.72 -0.81
N ARG A 49 15.16 1.96 -1.28
CA ARG A 49 14.05 2.56 -0.54
C ARG A 49 13.23 1.53 0.24
N ALA A 50 13.48 0.23 0.05
CA ALA A 50 12.84 -0.85 0.78
C ALA A 50 13.87 -1.82 1.36
N GLY A 51 13.62 -2.28 2.58
CA GLY A 51 14.41 -3.36 3.18
C GLY A 51 14.20 -4.67 2.42
N ARG A 52 15.26 -5.46 2.26
CA ARG A 52 15.17 -6.80 1.66
C ARG A 52 14.36 -7.72 2.57
N PRO A 53 13.69 -8.75 2.01
CA PRO A 53 13.02 -9.77 2.83
C PRO A 53 13.98 -10.38 3.86
N ARG A 54 13.49 -10.62 5.09
CA ARG A 54 14.25 -11.38 6.09
C ARG A 54 14.51 -12.81 5.60
N PRO A 55 15.71 -13.37 5.83
CA PRO A 55 15.91 -14.81 5.74
C PRO A 55 14.87 -15.58 6.58
N GLY A 56 14.18 -16.54 5.95
CA GLY A 56 13.12 -17.33 6.59
C GLY A 56 11.79 -16.59 6.81
N ALA A 57 11.56 -15.44 6.18
CA ALA A 57 10.23 -14.82 6.15
C ALA A 57 9.20 -15.79 5.55
N LEU A 58 7.97 -15.76 6.09
CA LEU A 58 6.87 -16.59 5.59
C LEU A 58 6.68 -16.35 4.09
N ALA A 59 6.59 -17.44 3.34
CA ALA A 59 6.54 -17.44 1.87
C ALA A 59 5.22 -16.90 1.30
N SER A 60 4.32 -16.37 2.14
CA SER A 60 2.92 -16.03 1.80
C SER A 60 2.75 -15.55 0.37
N LEU A 61 2.00 -16.36 -0.38
CA LEU A 61 1.46 -16.10 -1.69
C LEU A 61 0.12 -15.39 -1.49
N ALA A 62 0.06 -14.09 -1.75
CA ALA A 62 -1.13 -13.45 -2.32
C ALA A 62 -0.79 -11.97 -2.52
N ILE A 63 0.10 -11.71 -3.49
CA ILE A 63 0.03 -10.46 -4.21
C ILE A 63 -0.84 -10.77 -5.42
N GLU A 64 -2.01 -10.16 -5.48
CA GLU A 64 -2.98 -10.34 -6.56
C GLU A 64 -3.20 -9.00 -7.25
N HIS A 65 -3.27 -9.01 -8.58
CA HIS A 65 -3.67 -7.85 -9.36
C HIS A 65 -5.05 -8.10 -9.96
N ARG A 66 -5.94 -7.13 -9.81
CA ARG A 66 -7.24 -7.04 -10.47
C ARG A 66 -7.22 -5.83 -11.38
N ARG A 67 -7.21 -6.10 -12.68
CA ARG A 67 -7.26 -5.09 -13.73
C ARG A 67 -8.62 -4.40 -13.74
N VAL A 68 -8.62 -3.07 -13.76
CA VAL A 68 -9.84 -2.25 -13.90
C VAL A 68 -9.59 -1.08 -14.85
N ALA A 69 -10.64 -0.64 -15.54
CA ALA A 69 -10.58 0.47 -16.49
C ALA A 69 -10.94 1.82 -15.84
N ASP A 70 -11.86 1.83 -14.87
CA ASP A 70 -12.34 3.04 -14.22
C ASP A 70 -12.72 2.83 -12.74
N ARG A 71 -13.11 3.94 -12.10
CA ARG A 71 -13.49 3.96 -10.67
C ARG A 71 -14.75 3.17 -10.33
N ILE A 72 -15.68 3.02 -11.28
CA ILE A 72 -16.94 2.29 -11.07
C ILE A 72 -16.61 0.79 -11.04
N GLU A 73 -15.86 0.33 -12.04
CA GLU A 73 -15.37 -1.05 -12.09
C GLU A 73 -14.49 -1.36 -10.87
N ALA A 74 -13.63 -0.42 -10.46
CA ALA A 74 -12.82 -0.58 -9.26
C ALA A 74 -13.64 -0.74 -7.98
N ALA A 75 -14.76 -0.04 -7.85
CA ALA A 75 -15.65 -0.20 -6.70
C ALA A 75 -16.32 -1.58 -6.71
N GLU A 76 -16.79 -2.06 -7.86
CA GLU A 76 -17.41 -3.38 -7.96
C GLU A 76 -16.40 -4.51 -7.70
N VAL A 77 -15.19 -4.41 -8.25
CA VAL A 77 -14.10 -5.35 -7.96
C VAL A 77 -13.71 -5.30 -6.49
N ALA A 78 -13.53 -4.11 -5.90
CA ALA A 78 -13.21 -4.00 -4.48
C ALA A 78 -14.31 -4.60 -3.59
N ARG A 79 -15.59 -4.41 -3.94
CA ARG A 79 -16.73 -5.01 -3.23
C ARG A 79 -16.65 -6.54 -3.29
N ALA A 80 -16.41 -7.10 -4.47
CA ALA A 80 -16.32 -8.55 -4.67
C ALA A 80 -15.15 -9.15 -3.86
N GLU A 81 -13.99 -8.50 -3.87
CA GLU A 81 -12.82 -8.95 -3.09
C GLU A 81 -13.08 -8.89 -1.58
N LEU A 82 -13.76 -7.84 -1.10
CA LEU A 82 -14.12 -7.75 0.32
C LEU A 82 -15.14 -8.83 0.73
N ALA A 83 -16.10 -9.15 -0.13
CA ALA A 83 -17.04 -10.25 0.11
C ALA A 83 -16.31 -11.61 0.17
N ALA A 84 -15.38 -11.87 -0.76
CA ALA A 84 -14.58 -13.08 -0.76
C ALA A 84 -13.68 -13.19 0.49
N LEU A 85 -13.15 -12.07 0.98
CA LEU A 85 -12.39 -12.03 2.24
C LEU A 85 -13.26 -12.35 3.45
N ASP A 86 -14.48 -11.81 3.50
CA ASP A 86 -15.45 -12.10 4.56
C ASP A 86 -15.87 -13.58 4.56
N GLU A 87 -16.15 -14.14 3.39
CA GLU A 87 -16.45 -15.58 3.20
C GLU A 87 -15.27 -16.47 3.62
N ALA A 88 -14.03 -16.02 3.38
CA ALA A 88 -12.81 -16.70 3.84
C ALA A 88 -12.53 -16.52 5.35
N GLY A 89 -13.37 -15.78 6.07
CA GLY A 89 -13.23 -15.54 7.51
C GLY A 89 -12.16 -14.52 7.88
N VAL A 90 -11.72 -13.67 6.94
CA VAL A 90 -10.76 -12.60 7.21
C VAL A 90 -11.48 -11.47 7.95
N ALA A 91 -11.04 -11.18 9.17
CA ALA A 91 -11.70 -10.20 10.01
C ALA A 91 -11.59 -8.77 9.42
N ALA A 92 -12.71 -8.06 9.35
CA ALA A 92 -12.76 -6.67 8.86
C ALA A 92 -11.80 -5.71 9.60
N SER A 93 -11.44 -6.01 10.85
CA SER A 93 -10.48 -5.25 11.65
C SER A 93 -9.02 -5.40 11.19
N GLN A 94 -8.73 -6.46 10.44
CA GLN A 94 -7.41 -6.78 9.88
C GLN A 94 -7.28 -6.37 8.41
N THR A 95 -8.36 -5.88 7.80
CA THR A 95 -8.45 -5.50 6.39
C THR A 95 -8.56 -3.99 6.24
N ALA A 96 -7.80 -3.43 5.31
CA ALA A 96 -7.95 -2.03 4.89
C ALA A 96 -8.03 -1.91 3.37
N VAL A 97 -8.91 -1.03 2.91
CA VAL A 97 -8.95 -0.50 1.55
C VAL A 97 -8.17 0.81 1.54
N LEU A 98 -7.09 0.86 0.78
CA LEU A 98 -6.24 2.05 0.68
C LEU A 98 -6.34 2.64 -0.71
N THR A 99 -6.42 3.97 -0.82
CA THR A 99 -6.45 4.65 -2.12
C THR A 99 -5.29 5.62 -2.32
N THR A 100 -4.89 5.81 -3.57
CA THR A 100 -3.87 6.82 -3.91
C THR A 100 -4.45 8.24 -3.99
N SER A 101 -5.76 8.39 -4.19
CA SER A 101 -6.42 9.70 -4.22
C SER A 101 -7.66 9.77 -3.33
N ALA A 102 -7.93 10.98 -2.83
CA ALA A 102 -9.12 11.25 -2.02
C ALA A 102 -10.42 11.11 -2.83
N SER A 103 -10.39 11.47 -4.13
CA SER A 103 -11.56 11.33 -5.01
C SER A 103 -11.99 9.87 -5.17
N TRP A 104 -11.04 8.95 -5.32
CA TRP A 104 -11.32 7.51 -5.36
C TRP A 104 -11.80 6.98 -4.02
N ARG A 105 -11.21 7.44 -2.91
CA ARG A 105 -11.68 7.10 -1.56
C ARG A 105 -13.13 7.50 -1.36
N ASP A 106 -13.47 8.74 -1.70
CA ASP A 106 -14.82 9.27 -1.48
C ASP A 106 -15.84 8.56 -2.38
N HIS A 107 -15.47 8.24 -3.63
CA HIS A 107 -16.29 7.39 -4.49
C HIS A 107 -16.52 5.98 -3.91
N LEU A 108 -15.50 5.36 -3.33
CA LEU A 108 -15.64 4.06 -2.67
C LEU A 108 -16.56 4.14 -1.45
N HIS A 109 -16.49 5.21 -0.66
CA HIS A 109 -17.40 5.42 0.48
C HIS A 109 -18.87 5.62 0.05
N GLU A 110 -19.10 6.24 -1.10
CA GLU A 110 -20.44 6.42 -1.66
C GLU A 110 -21.02 5.12 -2.22
N THR A 111 -20.15 4.26 -2.75
CA THR A 111 -20.55 3.06 -3.51
C THR A 111 -20.57 1.79 -2.65
N ILE A 112 -19.67 1.71 -1.67
CA ILE A 112 -19.47 0.56 -0.79
C ILE A 112 -19.49 1.07 0.64
N ARG A 113 -20.22 0.37 1.53
CA ARG A 113 -20.26 0.72 2.95
C ARG A 113 -18.91 0.38 3.61
N LEU A 114 -18.01 1.35 3.62
CA LEU A 114 -16.69 1.26 4.23
C LEU A 114 -16.59 2.20 5.44
N ARG A 115 -15.69 1.88 6.36
CA ARG A 115 -15.50 2.66 7.59
C ARG A 115 -14.48 3.76 7.35
N ARG A 116 -14.82 5.00 7.73
CA ARG A 116 -13.86 6.12 7.81
C ARG A 116 -13.04 6.01 9.10
N TRP A 117 -11.82 6.54 9.10
CA TRP A 117 -10.94 6.48 10.26
C TRP A 117 -11.57 7.12 11.52
N GLU A 118 -12.25 8.25 11.36
CA GLU A 118 -12.87 8.99 12.47
C GLU A 118 -14.10 8.29 13.05
N THR A 119 -14.65 7.31 12.35
CA THR A 119 -15.86 6.61 12.78
C THR A 119 -15.47 5.41 13.65
N PRO A 120 -15.82 5.42 14.94
CA PRO A 120 -15.66 4.26 15.81
C PRO A 120 -16.55 3.13 15.31
N GLY A 121 -16.07 1.89 15.40
CA GLY A 121 -16.86 0.71 15.07
C GLY A 121 -16.07 -0.39 14.40
N THR A 122 -16.78 -1.46 14.09
CA THR A 122 -16.27 -2.65 13.41
C THR A 122 -16.61 -2.55 11.92
N GLY A 123 -15.60 -2.53 11.07
CA GLY A 123 -15.77 -2.44 9.62
C GLY A 123 -14.43 -2.21 8.93
N VAL A 124 -14.36 -2.55 7.65
CA VAL A 124 -13.17 -2.40 6.83
C VAL A 124 -12.83 -0.92 6.69
N LEU A 125 -11.60 -0.55 7.07
CA LEU A 125 -11.14 0.83 6.94
C LEU A 125 -10.98 1.20 5.46
N CYS A 126 -11.46 2.37 5.04
CA CYS A 126 -11.20 2.93 3.72
C CYS A 126 -10.63 4.35 3.82
N GLU A 127 -9.36 4.51 3.47
CA GLU A 127 -8.66 5.80 3.54
C GLU A 127 -7.62 5.99 2.44
N SER A 128 -7.23 7.25 2.23
CA SER A 128 -6.08 7.54 1.38
C SER A 128 -4.77 7.12 2.06
N VAL A 129 -3.79 6.68 1.28
CA VAL A 129 -2.49 6.19 1.78
C VAL A 129 -1.77 7.19 2.69
N HIS A 130 -1.97 8.49 2.48
CA HIS A 130 -1.39 9.54 3.31
C HIS A 130 -1.84 9.49 4.77
N ARG A 131 -3.08 9.06 5.00
CA ARG A 131 -3.71 9.11 6.32
C ARG A 131 -3.38 7.91 7.20
N VAL A 132 -3.00 6.80 6.58
CA VAL A 132 -2.72 5.53 7.25
C VAL A 132 -1.22 5.29 7.47
N LYS A 133 -0.38 6.31 7.25
CA LYS A 133 1.06 6.19 7.48
C LYS A 133 1.33 5.86 8.94
N GLY A 134 2.06 4.76 9.16
CA GLY A 134 2.34 4.24 10.51
C GLY A 134 1.36 3.18 11.01
N LEU A 135 0.29 2.90 10.26
CA LEU A 135 -0.62 1.77 10.51
C LEU A 135 -0.24 0.58 9.64
N GLU A 136 -0.54 -0.63 10.09
CA GLU A 136 -0.27 -1.87 9.35
C GLU A 136 -1.51 -2.75 9.44
N PHE A 137 -1.83 -3.43 8.34
CA PHE A 137 -2.99 -4.30 8.21
C PHE A 137 -2.54 -5.65 7.69
N ASP A 138 -3.20 -6.72 8.14
CA ASP A 138 -2.87 -8.06 7.65
C ASP A 138 -3.14 -8.18 6.15
N THR A 139 -4.31 -7.69 5.74
CA THR A 139 -4.75 -7.65 4.33
C THR A 139 -4.98 -6.21 3.88
N VAL A 140 -4.43 -5.85 2.72
CA VAL A 140 -4.68 -4.55 2.08
C VAL A 140 -5.24 -4.74 0.69
N VAL A 141 -6.35 -4.06 0.41
CA VAL A 141 -6.88 -3.84 -0.94
C VAL A 141 -6.45 -2.43 -1.38
N LEU A 142 -5.42 -2.34 -2.22
CA LEU A 142 -4.90 -1.07 -2.74
C LEU A 142 -5.61 -0.72 -4.04
N VAL A 143 -6.46 0.31 -4.00
CA VAL A 143 -7.15 0.85 -5.17
C VAL A 143 -6.39 2.07 -5.68
N ALA A 144 -5.78 1.96 -6.86
CA ALA A 144 -4.86 2.98 -7.36
C ALA A 144 -5.43 3.73 -8.57
N ASP A 145 -5.35 5.06 -8.49
CA ASP A 145 -5.69 5.97 -9.58
C ASP A 145 -4.54 6.05 -10.59
N GLY A 146 -4.66 5.29 -11.67
CA GLY A 146 -3.69 5.25 -12.76
C GLY A 146 -3.66 6.51 -13.64
N THR A 147 -4.51 7.51 -13.39
CA THR A 147 -4.46 8.80 -14.11
C THR A 147 -3.44 9.77 -13.53
N MET A 148 -2.94 9.51 -12.31
CA MET A 148 -1.94 10.35 -11.64
C MET A 148 -0.59 10.35 -12.37
N SER A 149 0.20 11.42 -12.24
CA SER A 149 1.58 11.40 -12.76
C SER A 149 2.43 10.36 -12.02
N THR A 150 3.38 9.75 -12.72
CA THR A 150 4.26 8.70 -12.15
C THR A 150 4.98 9.20 -10.90
N GLU A 151 5.51 10.42 -10.93
CA GLU A 151 6.21 11.06 -9.79
C GLU A 151 5.31 11.20 -8.55
N SER A 152 4.04 11.53 -8.74
CA SER A 152 3.09 11.63 -7.62
C SER A 152 2.62 10.27 -7.13
N LEU A 153 2.53 9.29 -8.03
CA LEU A 153 1.94 7.98 -7.77
C LEU A 153 2.94 7.02 -7.11
N GLU A 154 4.20 7.04 -7.54
CA GLU A 154 5.24 6.12 -7.07
C GLU A 154 5.39 6.12 -5.54
N PRO A 155 5.48 7.27 -4.83
CA PRO A 155 5.58 7.28 -3.38
C PRO A 155 4.32 6.74 -2.68
N LEU A 156 3.15 6.93 -3.30
CA LEU A 156 1.86 6.48 -2.76
C LEU A 156 1.72 4.97 -2.85
N LEU A 157 2.16 4.39 -3.96
CA LEU A 157 2.22 2.94 -4.15
C LEU A 157 3.20 2.31 -3.15
N LEU A 158 4.40 2.88 -2.99
CA LEU A 158 5.37 2.43 -1.99
C LEU A 158 4.76 2.42 -0.58
N ILE A 159 4.09 3.51 -0.19
CA ILE A 159 3.44 3.60 1.13
C ILE A 159 2.33 2.56 1.24
N GLY A 160 1.39 2.51 0.28
CA GLY A 160 0.22 1.63 0.30
C GLY A 160 0.60 0.15 0.37
N VAL A 161 1.49 -0.30 -0.51
CA VAL A 161 2.02 -1.68 -0.52
C VAL A 161 2.68 -2.01 0.82
N SER A 162 3.48 -1.10 1.38
CA SER A 162 4.18 -1.34 2.65
C SER A 162 3.26 -1.49 3.87
N ARG A 163 1.97 -1.14 3.77
CA ARG A 163 1.01 -1.33 4.88
C ARG A 163 0.50 -2.77 4.98
N ALA A 164 0.67 -3.58 3.92
CA ALA A 164 0.16 -4.94 3.81
C ALA A 164 1.11 -5.96 4.44
N VAL A 165 0.74 -6.58 5.56
CA VAL A 165 1.61 -7.55 6.25
C VAL A 165 1.63 -8.88 5.52
N SER A 166 0.46 -9.48 5.25
CA SER A 166 0.36 -10.86 4.78
C SER A 166 -0.17 -10.99 3.36
N ARG A 167 -1.16 -10.17 3.00
CA ARG A 167 -1.88 -10.22 1.71
C ARG A 167 -2.06 -8.83 1.11
N LEU A 168 -1.84 -8.73 -0.19
CA LEU A 168 -1.99 -7.50 -0.97
C LEU A 168 -2.82 -7.77 -2.22
N ILE A 169 -3.94 -7.07 -2.37
CA ILE A 169 -4.77 -7.09 -3.57
C ILE A 169 -4.67 -5.70 -4.19
N VAL A 170 -4.13 -5.61 -5.41
CA VAL A 170 -4.00 -4.35 -6.15
C VAL A 170 -5.13 -4.27 -7.16
N VAL A 171 -5.98 -3.24 -7.03
CA VAL A 171 -7.08 -2.94 -7.97
C VAL A 171 -6.68 -1.70 -8.74
N SER A 172 -6.26 -1.88 -9.99
CA SER A 172 -5.71 -0.80 -10.80
C SER A 172 -5.70 -1.13 -12.29
N ASP A 173 -5.39 -0.13 -13.11
CA ASP A 173 -5.06 -0.38 -14.52
C ASP A 173 -3.69 -1.07 -14.70
N ASP A 174 -3.37 -1.40 -15.95
CA ASP A 174 -2.12 -2.04 -16.36
C ASP A 174 -0.90 -1.15 -16.14
N ARG A 175 -1.07 0.18 -16.21
CA ARG A 175 0.03 1.12 -15.98
C ARG A 175 0.54 0.99 -14.54
N VAL A 176 -0.37 0.99 -13.57
CA VAL A 176 0.00 0.81 -12.16
C VAL A 176 0.56 -0.58 -11.90
N ALA A 177 -0.01 -1.62 -12.51
CA ALA A 177 0.49 -2.98 -12.39
C ALA A 177 1.91 -3.12 -12.93
N SER A 178 2.19 -2.51 -14.08
CA SER A 178 3.54 -2.43 -14.67
C SER A 178 4.51 -1.70 -13.74
N MET A 179 4.11 -0.56 -13.16
CA MET A 179 4.94 0.16 -12.17
C MET A 179 5.30 -0.69 -10.95
N LEU A 180 4.42 -1.61 -10.54
CA LEU A 180 4.66 -2.54 -9.44
C LEU A 180 5.40 -3.81 -9.86
N GLY A 181 5.65 -4.02 -11.16
CA GLY A 181 6.22 -5.26 -11.69
C GLY A 181 5.29 -6.47 -11.52
N LEU A 182 3.98 -6.25 -11.61
CA LEU A 182 2.94 -7.28 -11.47
C LEU A 182 2.47 -7.87 -12.81
N LEU A 183 2.86 -7.25 -13.91
CA LEU A 183 2.66 -7.80 -15.23
C LEU A 183 3.91 -8.61 -15.58
N ASP A 184 3.73 -9.90 -15.87
CA ASP A 184 4.82 -10.72 -16.38
C ASP A 184 5.31 -10.14 -17.73
N GLU A 185 6.62 -9.89 -17.85
CA GLU A 185 7.24 -9.68 -19.15
C GLU A 185 7.18 -11.03 -19.89
N ASN A 186 6.29 -11.13 -20.88
CA ASN A 186 6.33 -12.20 -21.88
C ASN A 186 7.59 -12.08 -22.75
#